data_AF-A0A9P4I7Z0-F1
#
_entry.id   AF-A0A9P4I7Z0-F1
#
_cell.length_a   1.000
_cell.length_b   1.000
_cell.length_c   1.000
_cell.angle_alpha   90.00
_cell.angle_beta   90.00
_cell.angle_gamma   90.00
#
_symmetry.space_group_name_H-M   'P 1'
#
loop_
_entity.id
_entity.type
_entity.pdbx_description
1 polymer ?
#
loop_
_entity_poly.entity_id
_entity_poly.type
_entity_poly.pdbx_seq_one_letter_code
_entity_poly.pdbx_strand_id
1 'polypeptide(L)'
;LRCNSLKCRSLLTERAVVTTCSHVFCVDCAERLGLSTATTGPRKCPACNMQLQNPDDAVCTYLNPADDYKTSVLSGLSPAIVMECAARALAFWNYQAAQEIKYQGYLADSITNRYRTLSAQYDDLINQANAEIKNLHEKIQSISQNTH
;
A
#
# COMPACT_ATOMS: atom_id res chain seq x y z
N LEU A 1 8.92 -0.80 -7.90
CA LEU A 1 7.58 -0.17 -7.79
C LEU A 1 6.62 -1.13 -7.12
N ARG A 2 5.63 -0.65 -6.37
CA ARG A 2 4.55 -1.49 -5.78
C ARG A 2 3.20 -1.11 -6.36
N CYS A 3 2.30 -2.07 -6.52
CA CYS A 3 0.93 -1.82 -6.96
C CYS A 3 0.26 -0.75 -6.06
N ASN A 4 -0.37 0.26 -6.64
CA ASN A 4 -1.07 1.32 -5.89
C ASN A 4 -2.48 0.90 -5.43
N SER A 5 -2.92 -0.32 -5.72
CA SER A 5 -4.07 -0.91 -5.03
C SER A 5 -3.66 -1.26 -3.58
N LEU A 6 -4.27 -0.58 -2.60
CA LEU A 6 -3.95 -0.71 -1.18
C LEU A 6 -4.10 -2.13 -0.64
N LYS A 7 -5.01 -2.94 -1.22
CA LYS A 7 -5.19 -4.35 -0.83
C LYS A 7 -4.16 -5.29 -1.45
N CYS A 8 -3.46 -4.85 -2.50
CA CYS A 8 -2.52 -5.70 -3.26
C CYS A 8 -1.07 -5.42 -2.90
N ARG A 9 -0.59 -4.19 -3.16
CA ARG A 9 0.78 -3.72 -2.83
C ARG A 9 1.93 -4.65 -3.28
N SER A 10 1.67 -5.57 -4.20
CA SER A 10 2.66 -6.50 -4.73
C SER A 10 3.79 -5.74 -5.42
N LEU A 11 4.99 -6.31 -5.38
CA LEU A 11 6.13 -5.79 -6.12
C LEU A 11 5.87 -5.98 -7.62
N LEU A 12 6.11 -4.93 -8.40
CA LEU A 12 5.96 -4.93 -9.85
C LEU A 12 7.33 -5.15 -10.48
N THR A 13 7.48 -6.22 -11.25
CA THR A 13 8.77 -6.69 -11.78
C THR A 13 8.82 -6.67 -13.30
N GLU A 14 7.80 -7.18 -13.98
CA GLU A 14 7.82 -7.33 -15.44
C GLU A 14 6.91 -6.34 -16.16
N ARG A 15 5.60 -6.40 -15.87
CA ARG A 15 4.57 -5.60 -16.52
C ARG A 15 3.71 -4.88 -15.50
N ALA A 16 3.30 -3.67 -15.84
CA ALA A 16 2.39 -2.88 -15.04
C ALA A 16 1.59 -1.91 -15.90
N VAL A 17 0.41 -1.51 -15.43
CA VAL A 17 -0.36 -0.43 -16.04
C VAL A 17 0.00 0.87 -15.34
N VAL A 18 0.61 1.80 -16.07
CA VAL A 18 1.01 3.13 -15.60
C VAL A 18 0.03 4.16 -16.12
N THR A 19 -0.27 5.16 -15.29
CA THR A 19 -1.21 6.23 -15.62
C THR A 19 -0.53 7.59 -15.66
N THR A 20 -1.09 8.54 -16.42
CA THR A 20 -0.60 9.93 -16.50
C THR A 20 -0.71 10.68 -15.18
N CYS A 21 -1.63 10.26 -14.30
CA CYS A 21 -1.74 10.76 -12.92
C CYS A 21 -0.72 10.14 -11.94
N SER A 22 0.35 9.54 -12.46
CA SER A 22 1.48 8.96 -11.70
C SER A 22 1.16 7.77 -10.82
N HIS A 23 0.04 7.06 -11.06
CA HIS A 23 -0.26 5.79 -10.40
C HIS A 23 0.09 4.59 -11.28
N VAL A 24 0.41 3.46 -10.64
CA VAL A 24 0.81 2.20 -11.26
C VAL A 24 0.15 1.00 -10.59
N PHE A 25 -0.30 0.05 -11.39
CA PHE A 25 -1.02 -1.14 -10.93
C PHE A 25 -0.45 -2.40 -11.58
N CYS A 26 -0.50 -3.55 -10.88
CA CYS A 26 -0.30 -4.83 -11.55
C CYS A 26 -1.42 -5.07 -12.57
N VAL A 27 -1.15 -5.91 -13.57
CA VAL A 27 -2.09 -6.20 -14.67
C VAL A 27 -3.43 -6.68 -14.11
N ASP A 28 -3.43 -7.62 -13.17
CA ASP A 28 -4.65 -8.18 -12.56
C ASP A 28 -5.50 -7.11 -11.84
N CYS A 29 -4.84 -6.19 -11.13
CA CYS A 29 -5.57 -5.09 -10.47
C CYS A 29 -6.09 -4.08 -11.48
N ALA A 30 -5.34 -3.78 -12.54
CA ALA A 30 -5.78 -2.87 -13.58
C ALA A 30 -7.01 -3.43 -14.32
N GLU A 31 -7.04 -4.72 -14.62
CA GLU A 31 -8.19 -5.37 -15.25
C GLU A 31 -9.40 -5.40 -14.31
N ARG A 32 -9.23 -5.93 -13.10
CA ARG A 32 -10.30 -6.05 -12.10
C ARG A 32 -10.91 -4.70 -11.68
N LEU A 33 -10.12 -3.63 -11.71
CA LEU A 33 -10.55 -2.28 -11.31
C LEU A 33 -11.00 -1.43 -12.52
N GLY A 34 -11.11 -2.02 -13.72
CA GLY A 34 -11.64 -1.32 -14.90
C GLY A 34 -10.70 -0.27 -15.50
N LEU A 35 -9.39 -0.41 -15.27
CA LEU A 35 -8.37 0.47 -15.85
C LEU A 35 -7.87 -0.05 -17.22
N SER A 36 -7.91 -1.37 -17.44
CA SER A 36 -7.43 -2.01 -18.68
C SER A 36 -8.43 -1.94 -19.85
N THR A 37 -9.73 -1.82 -19.58
CA THR A 37 -10.79 -1.85 -20.60
C THR A 37 -11.71 -0.63 -20.46
N ALA A 38 -11.86 0.15 -21.55
CA ALA A 38 -12.81 1.27 -21.63
C ALA A 38 -14.22 0.78 -22.02
N THR A 39 -14.67 -0.34 -21.45
CA THR A 39 -15.90 -1.03 -21.90
C THR A 39 -17.19 -0.33 -21.48
N THR A 40 -17.18 0.55 -20.48
CA THR A 40 -18.40 1.19 -19.92
C THR A 40 -18.17 2.63 -19.44
N GLY A 41 -17.52 3.46 -20.26
CA GLY A 41 -17.32 4.90 -19.99
C GLY A 41 -15.86 5.30 -19.74
N PRO A 42 -15.60 6.56 -19.34
CA PRO A 42 -14.24 7.06 -19.16
C PRO A 42 -13.55 6.32 -18.02
N ARG A 43 -12.32 5.83 -18.28
CA ARG A 43 -11.50 5.16 -17.27
C ARG A 43 -11.30 6.11 -16.08
N LYS A 44 -11.35 5.57 -14.86
CA LYS A 44 -11.02 6.33 -13.64
C LYS A 44 -9.85 5.67 -12.94
N CYS A 45 -8.89 6.47 -12.50
CA CYS A 45 -7.77 5.96 -11.72
C CYS A 45 -8.28 5.37 -10.39
N PRO A 46 -8.02 4.10 -10.07
CA PRO A 46 -8.50 3.49 -8.83
C PRO A 46 -7.89 4.07 -7.55
N ALA A 47 -6.80 4.84 -7.65
CA ALA A 47 -6.11 5.41 -6.49
C ALA A 47 -6.50 6.87 -6.19
N CYS A 48 -6.67 7.71 -7.23
CA CYS A 48 -6.98 9.13 -7.06
C CYS A 48 -8.31 9.58 -7.69
N ASN A 49 -9.04 8.66 -8.34
CA ASN A 49 -10.32 8.91 -9.00
C ASN A 49 -10.26 9.92 -10.18
N MET A 50 -9.06 10.29 -10.63
CA MET A 50 -8.86 11.12 -11.82
C MET A 50 -9.48 10.43 -13.05
N GLN A 51 -10.18 11.20 -13.89
CA GLN A 51 -10.68 10.69 -15.17
C GLN A 51 -9.53 10.60 -16.18
N LEU A 52 -9.42 9.44 -16.83
CA LEU A 52 -8.38 9.06 -17.79
C LEU A 52 -9.04 8.85 -19.15
N GLN A 53 -9.32 9.96 -19.83
CA GLN A 53 -10.15 9.99 -21.04
C GLN A 53 -9.35 9.66 -22.30
N ASN A 54 -8.06 9.99 -22.33
CA ASN A 54 -7.21 9.76 -23.49
C ASN A 54 -6.74 8.29 -23.52
N PRO A 55 -6.54 7.68 -24.71
CA PRO A 55 -6.02 6.32 -24.83
C PRO A 55 -4.69 6.10 -24.07
N ASP A 56 -3.80 7.09 -24.09
CA ASP A 56 -2.48 7.02 -23.44
C ASP A 56 -2.50 7.36 -21.94
N ASP A 57 -3.66 7.72 -21.37
CA ASP A 57 -3.75 8.03 -19.94
C ASP A 57 -3.55 6.82 -19.03
N ALA A 58 -3.69 5.61 -19.58
CA ALA A 58 -3.33 4.36 -18.91
C ALA A 58 -2.82 3.34 -19.93
N VAL A 59 -1.56 2.93 -19.78
CA VAL A 59 -0.86 2.05 -20.72
C VAL A 59 -0.18 0.91 -19.97
N CYS A 60 -0.30 -0.30 -20.49
CA CYS A 60 0.50 -1.44 -20.02
C CYS A 60 1.93 -1.31 -20.55
N THR A 61 2.89 -1.23 -19.63
CA THR A 61 4.32 -1.06 -19.95
C THR A 61 5.13 -2.24 -19.44
N TYR A 62 6.25 -2.51 -20.12
CA TYR A 62 7.30 -3.38 -19.64
C TYR A 62 8.25 -2.55 -18.77
N LEU A 63 8.45 -2.99 -17.53
CA LEU A 63 9.29 -2.28 -16.55
C LEU A 63 10.78 -2.48 -16.79
N ASN A 64 11.14 -3.56 -17.49
CA ASN A 64 12.51 -3.85 -17.91
C ASN A 64 12.52 -4.25 -19.40
N PRO A 65 12.41 -3.29 -20.32
CA PRO A 65 12.47 -3.58 -21.76
C PRO A 65 13.89 -3.98 -22.18
N ALA A 66 13.99 -4.72 -23.29
CA ALA A 66 15.27 -5.06 -23.91
C ALA A 66 16.00 -3.82 -24.46
N ASP A 67 17.32 -3.87 -24.58
CA ASP A 67 18.13 -2.72 -25.04
C ASP A 67 17.82 -2.30 -26.48
N ASP A 68 17.51 -3.27 -27.35
CA ASP A 68 17.09 -2.98 -28.73
C ASP A 68 15.75 -2.22 -28.77
N TYR A 69 14.83 -2.52 -27.84
CA TYR A 69 13.58 -1.77 -27.72
C TYR A 69 13.83 -0.35 -27.19
N LYS A 70 14.69 -0.18 -26.17
CA LYS A 70 15.09 1.15 -25.66
C LYS A 70 15.69 2.00 -26.78
N THR A 71 16.58 1.42 -27.59
CA THR A 71 17.15 2.08 -28.76
C THR A 71 16.06 2.46 -29.75
N SER A 72 15.20 1.51 -30.12
CA SER A 72 14.15 1.72 -31.13
C SER A 72 13.15 2.82 -30.75
N VAL A 73 12.77 2.94 -29.47
CA VAL A 73 11.81 3.97 -29.03
C VAL A 73 12.43 5.36 -28.85
N LEU A 74 13.75 5.44 -28.65
CA LEU A 74 14.47 6.71 -28.47
C LEU A 74 15.06 7.24 -29.78
N SER A 75 15.48 6.36 -30.68
CA SER A 75 16.03 6.72 -31.98
C SER A 75 15.01 7.48 -32.83
N GLY A 76 15.37 8.70 -33.25
CA GLY A 76 14.50 9.59 -34.04
C GLY A 76 13.82 10.70 -33.22
N LEU A 77 13.86 10.64 -31.88
CA LEU A 77 13.40 11.72 -31.02
C LEU A 77 14.48 12.81 -30.92
N SER A 78 14.04 14.07 -30.79
CA SER A 78 14.96 15.18 -30.54
C SER A 78 15.51 15.12 -29.11
N PRO A 79 16.71 15.67 -28.84
CA PRO A 79 17.25 15.72 -27.48
C PRO A 79 16.31 16.36 -26.46
N ALA A 80 15.54 17.38 -26.88
CA ALA A 80 14.56 18.04 -26.02
C ALA A 80 13.44 17.08 -25.56
N ILE A 81 12.89 16.28 -26.49
CA ILE A 81 11.84 15.30 -26.16
C ILE A 81 12.40 14.21 -25.24
N VAL A 82 13.61 13.71 -25.52
CA VAL A 82 14.26 12.69 -24.68
C VAL A 82 14.43 13.19 -23.24
N MET A 83 14.90 14.43 -23.08
CA MET A 83 15.05 15.04 -21.76
C MET A 83 13.71 15.25 -21.05
N GLU A 84 12.65 15.59 -21.77
CA GLU A 84 11.30 15.70 -21.21
C GLU A 84 10.78 14.33 -20.72
N CYS A 85 10.95 13.27 -21.51
CA CYS A 85 10.62 11.90 -21.11
C CYS A 85 11.36 11.49 -19.83
N ALA A 86 12.67 11.78 -19.77
CA ALA A 86 13.48 11.49 -18.59
C ALA A 86 12.99 12.27 -17.35
N ALA A 87 12.69 13.57 -17.49
CA ALA A 87 12.16 14.39 -16.40
C ALA A 87 10.82 13.86 -15.87
N ARG A 88 9.90 13.48 -16.76
CA ARG A 88 8.61 12.88 -16.37
C ARG A 88 8.79 11.52 -15.70
N ALA A 89 9.71 10.69 -16.18
CA ALA A 89 10.03 9.41 -15.55
C ALA A 89 10.60 9.58 -14.13
N LEU A 90 11.51 10.53 -13.92
CA LEU A 90 12.05 10.85 -12.60
C LEU A 90 10.96 11.38 -11.65
N ALA A 91 10.10 12.29 -12.12
CA ALA A 91 8.97 12.79 -11.34
C ALA A 91 8.03 11.66 -10.90
N PHE A 92 7.76 10.70 -11.80
CA PHE A 92 6.98 9.51 -11.49
C PHE A 92 7.61 8.68 -10.36
N TRP A 93 8.92 8.39 -10.45
CA TRP A 93 9.62 7.63 -9.41
C TRP A 93 9.65 8.35 -8.06
N ASN A 94 9.87 9.67 -8.07
CA ASN A 94 9.80 10.50 -6.86
C ASN A 94 8.42 10.44 -6.22
N TYR A 95 7.35 10.54 -7.03
CA TYR A 95 5.98 10.40 -6.54
C TYR A 95 5.76 9.04 -5.88
N GLN A 96 6.20 7.96 -6.54
CA GLN A 96 6.05 6.59 -6.02
C GLN A 96 6.84 6.38 -4.72
N ALA A 97 8.06 6.93 -4.61
CA ALA A 97 8.84 6.87 -3.38
C ALA A 97 8.17 7.63 -2.22
N ALA A 98 7.65 8.84 -2.49
CA ALA A 98 6.93 9.62 -1.48
C ALA A 98 5.64 8.92 -1.01
N GLN A 99 4.91 8.27 -1.92
CA GLN A 99 3.74 7.47 -1.57
C GLN A 99 4.12 6.25 -0.72
N GLU A 100 5.22 5.57 -1.04
CA GLU A 100 5.71 4.44 -0.24
C GLU A 100 6.06 4.86 1.19
N ILE A 101 6.78 5.98 1.36
CA ILE A 101 7.13 6.52 2.69
C ILE A 101 5.86 6.78 3.52
N LYS A 102 4.86 7.43 2.93
CA LYS A 102 3.57 7.69 3.61
C LYS A 102 2.87 6.39 4.00
N TYR A 103 2.79 5.43 3.08
CA TYR A 103 2.16 4.13 3.33
C TYR A 103 2.84 3.38 4.49
N GLN A 104 4.17 3.33 4.51
CA GLN A 104 4.92 2.68 5.58
C GLN A 104 4.75 3.40 6.92
N GLY A 105 4.69 4.74 6.93
CA GLY A 105 4.36 5.53 8.12
C GLY A 105 3.01 5.15 8.71
N TYR A 106 1.95 5.13 7.89
CA TYR A 106 0.61 4.71 8.34
C TYR A 106 0.59 3.27 8.87
N LEU A 107 1.32 2.35 8.25
CA LEU A 107 1.41 0.97 8.70
C LEU A 107 2.11 0.88 10.06
N ALA A 108 3.21 1.60 10.25
CA ALA A 108 3.94 1.67 11.51
C ALA A 108 3.06 2.22 12.64
N ASP A 109 2.31 3.30 12.39
CA ASP A 109 1.38 3.88 13.35
C ASP A 109 0.25 2.90 13.70
N SER A 110 -0.32 2.22 12.71
CA SER A 110 -1.37 1.24 12.92
C SER A 110 -0.90 0.06 13.78
N ILE A 111 0.30 -0.47 13.50
CA ILE A 111 0.89 -1.57 14.27
C ILE A 111 1.21 -1.10 15.70
N THR A 112 1.79 0.09 15.85
CA THR A 112 2.11 0.67 17.16
C THR A 112 0.87 0.87 18.01
N ASN A 113 -0.23 1.38 17.44
CA ASN A 113 -1.48 1.55 18.17
C ASN A 113 -2.08 0.20 18.57
N ARG A 114 -2.08 -0.80 17.68
CA ARG A 114 -2.54 -2.15 18.02
C ARG A 114 -1.72 -2.78 19.14
N TYR A 115 -0.40 -2.60 19.11
CA TYR A 115 0.48 -3.07 20.18
C TYR A 115 0.14 -2.40 21.52
N ARG A 116 -0.04 -1.07 21.54
CA ARG A 116 -0.43 -0.33 22.74
C ARG A 116 -1.78 -0.81 23.29
N THR A 117 -2.78 -1.00 22.44
CA THR A 117 -4.09 -1.52 22.85
C THR A 117 -3.96 -2.92 23.44
N LEU A 118 -3.21 -3.81 22.79
CA LEU A 118 -3.02 -5.17 23.28
C LEU A 118 -2.25 -5.20 24.60
N SER A 119 -1.23 -4.36 24.76
CA SER A 119 -0.48 -4.23 26.01
C SER A 119 -1.38 -3.78 27.16
N ALA A 120 -2.23 -2.76 26.93
CA ALA A 120 -3.17 -2.29 27.95
C ALA A 120 -4.18 -3.37 28.34
N GLN A 121 -4.72 -4.11 27.36
CA GLN A 121 -5.62 -5.25 27.62
C GLN A 121 -4.94 -6.35 28.45
N TYR A 122 -3.65 -6.57 28.23
CA TYR A 122 -2.87 -7.55 28.98
C TYR A 122 -2.63 -7.09 30.43
N ASP A 123 -2.29 -5.82 30.64
CA ASP A 123 -2.13 -5.23 31.97
C ASP A 123 -3.44 -5.29 32.77
N ASP A 124 -4.57 -4.97 32.12
CA ASP A 124 -5.90 -5.08 32.74
C ASP A 124 -6.21 -6.52 33.16
N LEU A 125 -5.88 -7.51 32.33
CA LEU A 125 -6.09 -8.92 32.64
C LEU A 125 -5.24 -9.37 33.84
N ILE A 126 -3.98 -8.94 33.92
CA ILE A 126 -3.11 -9.22 35.06
C ILE A 126 -3.70 -8.61 36.34
N ASN A 127 -4.16 -7.36 36.28
CA ASN A 127 -4.75 -6.69 37.44
C ASN A 127 -6.03 -7.40 37.93
N GLN A 128 -6.89 -7.84 37.00
CA GLN A 128 -8.09 -8.61 37.33
C GLN A 128 -7.74 -9.95 37.98
N ALA A 129 -6.80 -10.70 37.40
CA ALA A 129 -6.36 -11.98 37.95
C ALA A 129 -5.75 -11.82 39.35
N ASN A 130 -4.92 -10.80 39.57
CA ASN A 130 -4.35 -10.50 40.89
C ASN A 130 -5.42 -10.13 41.92
N ALA A 131 -6.45 -9.37 41.52
CA ALA A 131 -7.58 -9.03 42.39
C ALA A 131 -8.40 -10.27 42.77
N GLU A 132 -8.62 -11.19 41.83
CA GLU A 132 -9.31 -12.45 42.08
C GLU A 132 -8.51 -13.37 43.01
N ILE A 133 -7.20 -13.52 42.79
CA ILE A 133 -6.30 -14.28 43.68
C ILE A 133 -6.37 -13.72 45.11
N LYS A 134 -6.31 -12.39 45.26
CA LYS A 134 -6.42 -11.74 46.57
C LYS A 134 -7.75 -12.05 47.25
N ASN A 135 -8.88 -11.95 46.51
CA ASN A 135 -10.20 -12.26 47.03
C ASN A 135 -10.31 -13.72 47.50
N LEU A 136 -9.77 -14.66 46.71
CA LEU A 136 -9.76 -16.08 47.05
C LEU A 136 -8.90 -16.36 48.30
N HIS A 137 -7.73 -15.74 48.42
CA HIS A 137 -6.89 -15.83 49.63
C HIS A 137 -7.62 -15.30 50.87
N GLU A 138 -8.28 -14.14 50.78
CA GLU A 138 -9.07 -13.58 51.88
C GLU A 138 -10.22 -14.51 52.31
N LYS A 139 -10.91 -15.13 51.35
CA LYS A 139 -11.96 -16.14 51.64
C LYS A 139 -11.40 -17.37 52.35
N ILE A 140 -10.30 -17.94 51.85
CA ILE A 140 -9.65 -19.11 52.48
C ILE A 140 -9.25 -18.77 53.92
N GLN A 141 -8.65 -17.60 54.14
CA GLN A 141 -8.25 -17.15 55.47
C GLN A 141 -9.44 -17.04 56.42
N SER A 142 -10.55 -16.44 55.98
CA SER A 142 -11.77 -16.31 56.79
C SER A 142 -12.38 -17.66 57.19
N ILE A 143 -12.39 -18.64 56.28
CA ILE A 143 -12.89 -20.00 56.56
C ILE A 143 -11.96 -20.70 57.57
N SER A 144 -10.65 -20.61 57.38
CA SER A 144 -9.68 -21.22 58.28
C SER A 144 -9.74 -20.66 59.71
N GLN A 145 -10.10 -19.38 59.87
CA GLN A 145 -10.27 -18.75 61.18
C GLN A 145 -11.59 -19.13 61.89
N ASN A 146 -12.64 -19.47 61.14
CA ASN A 146 -13.94 -19.89 61.69
C ASN A 146 -14.01 -21.40 62.03
N THR A 147 -12.95 -22.17 61.78
CA THR A 147 -12.90 -23.62 62.02
C THR A 147 -12.14 -23.98 63.31
N HIS A 148 -11.83 -23.00 64.15
CA HIS A 148 -11.27 -23.15 65.50
C HIS A 148 -12.22 -22.55 66.54
#